data_AF-A0A7W1UDL0-F1
#
_entry.id   AF-A0A7W1UDL0-F1
#
_cell.length_a   1.000
_cell.length_b   1.000
_cell.length_c   1.000
_cell.angle_alpha   90.00
_cell.angle_beta   90.00
_cell.angle_gamma   90.00
#
_symmetry.space_group_name_H-M   'P 1'
#
loop_
_entity.id
_entity.type
_entity.pdbx_description
1 polymer ?
#
loop_
_entity_poly.entity_id
_entity_poly.type
_entity_poly.pdbx_seq_one_letter_code
_entity_poly.pdbx_strand_id
1 'polypeptide(L)'
;MSDFERSVARARPSRLTPTSVILFHKPKGYLVTRKDERERKTVYHVLPPFLLQEGWVPIGRLDKDSRGLLLFTQNGTMVDRLTEPGGCEKTYEVEIRGRISDNDLA
;
A
#
# COMPACT_ATOMS: atom_id res chain seq x y z
N MET A 1 -2.73 -42.82 1.21
CA MET A 1 -3.04 -42.42 2.60
C MET A 1 -2.04 -41.39 3.04
N SER A 2 -2.41 -40.11 2.95
CA SER A 2 -1.80 -38.98 3.66
C SER A 2 -2.73 -37.80 3.39
N ASP A 3 -3.83 -37.77 4.14
CA ASP A 3 -4.87 -36.76 4.05
C ASP A 3 -4.33 -35.39 4.45
N PHE A 4 -4.37 -34.46 3.50
CA PHE A 4 -4.01 -33.05 3.70
C PHE A 4 -5.23 -32.34 4.31
N GLU A 5 -5.37 -32.45 5.62
CA GLU A 5 -6.41 -31.77 6.41
C GLU A 5 -6.25 -30.24 6.27
N ARG A 6 -7.01 -29.66 5.33
CA ARG A 6 -7.26 -28.22 5.26
C ARG A 6 -8.11 -27.82 6.47
N SER A 7 -7.46 -27.28 7.50
CA SER A 7 -8.14 -26.56 8.57
C SER A 7 -8.77 -25.28 7.99
N VAL A 8 -10.06 -25.35 7.64
CA VAL A 8 -10.88 -24.17 7.38
C VAL A 8 -11.40 -23.69 8.73
N ALA A 9 -10.65 -22.79 9.35
CA ALA A 9 -11.12 -22.08 10.55
C ALA A 9 -12.39 -21.29 10.18
N ARG A 10 -13.55 -21.77 10.63
CA ARG A 10 -14.84 -21.11 10.47
C ARG A 10 -14.83 -19.85 11.34
N ALA A 11 -14.49 -18.70 10.74
CA ALA A 11 -14.51 -17.42 11.42
C ALA A 11 -15.93 -17.14 11.96
N ARG A 12 -16.05 -16.99 13.28
CA ARG A 12 -17.26 -16.44 13.91
C ARG A 12 -17.42 -15.00 13.41
N PRO A 13 -18.64 -14.53 13.10
CA PRO A 13 -18.83 -13.13 12.72
C PRO A 13 -18.52 -12.26 13.94
N SER A 14 -17.30 -11.74 13.99
CA SER A 14 -16.91 -10.72 14.96
C SER A 14 -17.75 -9.48 14.68
N ARG A 15 -18.17 -8.77 15.74
CA ARG A 15 -18.72 -7.41 15.63
C ARG A 15 -17.92 -6.64 14.58
N LEU A 16 -18.59 -6.03 13.61
CA LEU A 16 -17.94 -5.22 12.58
C LEU A 16 -17.17 -4.10 13.27
N THR A 17 -15.87 -4.28 13.47
CA THR A 17 -15.00 -3.23 13.95
C THR A 17 -14.85 -2.21 12.81
N PRO A 18 -14.95 -0.90 13.10
CA PRO A 18 -14.72 0.10 12.07
C PRO A 18 -13.30 -0.06 11.50
N THR A 19 -13.19 -0.09 10.17
CA THR A 19 -11.89 -0.15 9.50
C THR A 19 -11.25 1.24 9.57
N SER A 20 -10.06 1.31 10.15
CA SER A 20 -9.28 2.54 10.20
C SER A 20 -8.35 2.64 9.01
N VAL A 21 -8.22 3.85 8.46
CA VAL A 21 -7.37 4.17 7.31
C VAL A 21 -6.62 5.46 7.61
N ILE A 22 -5.32 5.45 7.33
CA ILE A 22 -4.47 6.64 7.43
C ILE A 22 -4.14 7.11 6.02
N LEU A 23 -4.25 8.42 5.80
CA LEU A 23 -3.84 9.08 4.58
C LEU A 23 -2.47 9.72 4.84
N PHE A 24 -1.48 9.33 4.05
CA PHE A 24 -0.13 9.84 4.16
C PHE A 24 0.31 10.47 2.84
N HIS A 25 0.72 11.74 2.88
CA HIS A 25 1.41 12.35 1.74
C HIS A 25 2.88 11.92 1.76
N LYS A 26 3.21 10.87 1.00
CA LYS A 26 4.56 10.34 0.88
C LYS A 26 5.51 11.36 0.23
N PRO A 27 6.66 11.69 0.85
CA PRO A 27 7.72 12.46 0.20
C PRO A 27 8.59 11.61 -0.74
N LYS A 28 9.34 12.25 -1.65
CA LYS A 28 10.35 11.56 -2.48
C LYS A 28 11.48 10.99 -1.62
N GLY A 29 12.17 9.98 -2.15
CA GLY A 29 13.37 9.42 -1.55
C GLY A 29 13.15 8.26 -0.57
N TYR A 30 11.89 7.89 -0.31
CA TYR A 30 11.52 6.82 0.62
C TYR A 30 10.87 5.65 -0.11
N LEU A 31 11.29 4.43 0.21
CA LEU A 31 10.69 3.20 -0.32
C LEU A 31 9.42 2.82 0.44
N VAL A 32 8.43 2.28 -0.27
CA VAL A 32 7.24 1.68 0.34
C VAL A 32 7.52 0.20 0.62
N THR A 33 8.16 -0.08 1.74
CA THR A 33 8.40 -1.44 2.26
C THR A 33 8.51 -1.41 3.78
N ARG A 34 8.15 -2.53 4.43
CA ARG A 34 8.33 -2.73 5.88
C ARG A 34 9.75 -3.08 6.26
N LYS A 35 10.40 -3.91 5.45
CA LYS A 35 11.76 -4.39 5.67
C LYS A 35 12.56 -4.05 4.44
N ASP A 36 13.68 -3.37 4.64
CA ASP A 36 14.66 -3.15 3.60
C ASP A 36 15.92 -3.95 3.92
N GLU A 37 16.43 -4.67 2.93
CA GLU A 37 17.62 -5.53 3.06
C GLU A 37 18.92 -4.77 2.75
N ARG A 38 18.84 -3.49 2.41
CA ARG A 38 19.96 -2.68 1.91
C ARG A 38 20.06 -1.32 2.62
N GLU A 39 19.53 -1.22 3.83
CA GLU A 39 19.54 -0.02 4.68
C GLU A 39 18.99 1.26 4.00
N ARG A 40 18.09 1.11 3.03
CA ARG A 40 17.45 2.21 2.34
C ARG A 40 16.34 2.81 3.20
N LYS A 41 16.18 4.13 3.13
CA LYS A 41 15.10 4.85 3.80
C LYS A 41 13.73 4.36 3.31
N THR A 42 12.89 3.94 4.24
CA THR A 42 11.50 3.50 3.99
C THR A 42 10.51 4.52 4.53
N VAL A 43 9.25 4.47 4.07
CA VAL A 43 8.17 5.33 4.58
C VAL A 43 8.04 5.30 6.11
N TYR A 44 8.37 4.18 6.76
CA TYR A 44 8.34 4.07 8.22
C TYR A 44 9.42 4.90 8.95
N HIS A 45 10.41 5.42 8.24
CA HIS A 45 11.41 6.33 8.82
C HIS A 45 10.87 7.76 9.03
N VAL A 46 9.78 8.13 8.35
CA VAL A 46 9.14 9.46 8.45
C VAL A 46 7.73 9.40 9.02
N LEU A 47 7.21 8.19 9.23
CA LEU A 47 5.94 7.98 9.89
C LEU A 47 6.12 7.86 11.41
N PRO A 48 5.07 8.13 12.20
CA PRO A 48 5.08 7.83 13.62
C PRO A 48 5.46 6.36 13.89
N PRO A 49 6.37 6.08 14.85
CA PRO A 49 6.86 4.73 15.10
C PRO A 49 5.77 3.69 15.38
N PHE A 50 4.66 4.13 15.99
CA PHE A 50 3.53 3.25 16.33
C PHE A 50 2.92 2.56 15.10
N LEU A 51 2.99 3.17 13.91
CA LEU A 51 2.44 2.58 12.69
C LEU A 51 3.15 1.28 12.30
N LEU A 52 4.47 1.23 12.47
CA LEU A 52 5.22 0.00 12.24
C LEU A 52 4.95 -1.02 13.35
N GLN A 53 4.93 -0.57 14.61
CA GLN A 53 4.77 -1.43 15.79
C GLN A 53 3.38 -2.09 15.86
N GLU A 54 2.33 -1.36 15.52
CA GLU A 54 0.94 -1.84 15.51
C GLU A 54 0.57 -2.54 14.21
N GLY A 55 1.50 -2.67 13.27
CA GLY A 55 1.26 -3.44 12.06
C GLY A 55 0.34 -2.77 11.05
N TRP A 56 0.40 -1.44 10.91
CA TRP A 56 -0.20 -0.74 9.77
C TRP A 56 0.55 -1.06 8.47
N VAL A 57 -0.15 -1.50 7.44
CA VAL A 57 0.42 -1.83 6.11
C VAL A 57 0.01 -0.78 5.08
N PRO A 58 0.88 -0.45 4.11
CA PRO A 58 0.49 0.41 3.00
C PRO A 58 -0.50 -0.31 2.07
N ILE A 59 -1.46 0.42 1.54
CA ILE A 59 -2.32 -0.03 0.44
C ILE A 59 -1.62 0.35 -0.86
N GLY A 60 -1.01 -0.64 -1.51
CA GLY A 60 -0.23 -0.45 -2.72
C GLY A 60 1.15 0.16 -2.46
N ARG A 61 1.79 0.62 -3.53
CA ARG A 61 3.14 1.20 -3.48
C ARG A 61 3.23 2.40 -4.40
N LEU A 62 3.98 3.40 -3.93
CA LEU A 62 4.53 4.45 -4.77
C LEU A 62 6.03 4.18 -4.94
N ASP A 63 6.55 4.52 -6.10
CA ASP A 63 7.99 4.44 -6.34
C ASP A 63 8.76 5.38 -5.40
N LYS A 64 10.06 5.09 -5.24
CA LYS A 64 10.94 5.84 -4.35
C LYS A 64 10.87 7.34 -4.62
N ASP A 65 10.92 7.72 -5.89
CA ASP A 65 11.02 9.10 -6.35
C ASP A 65 9.66 9.75 -6.64
N SER A 66 8.57 9.00 -6.47
CA SER A 66 7.20 9.51 -6.52
C SER A 66 6.77 10.12 -5.18
N ARG A 67 5.86 11.08 -5.25
CA ARG A 67 5.19 11.72 -4.10
C ARG A 67 3.68 11.50 -4.19
N GLY A 68 3.00 11.78 -3.09
CA GLY A 68 1.54 11.90 -3.09
C GLY A 68 0.88 10.94 -2.13
N LEU A 69 -0.38 10.66 -2.39
CA LEU A 69 -1.23 9.88 -1.49
C LEU A 69 -0.79 8.42 -1.40
N LEU A 70 -0.48 7.98 -0.19
CA LEU A 70 -0.30 6.59 0.18
C LEU A 70 -1.19 6.29 1.38
N LEU A 71 -2.02 5.26 1.26
CA LEU A 71 -2.93 4.86 2.33
C LEU A 71 -2.29 3.77 3.19
N PHE A 72 -2.65 3.73 4.47
CA PHE A 72 -2.30 2.62 5.37
C PHE A 72 -3.54 2.09 6.07
N THR A 73 -3.57 0.78 6.33
CA THR A 73 -4.64 0.11 7.09
C THR A 73 -4.09 -1.10 7.83
N GLN A 74 -4.85 -1.64 8.77
CA GLN A 74 -4.63 -2.98 9.36
C GLN A 74 -5.59 -4.03 8.75
N ASN A 75 -6.48 -3.62 7.83
CA ASN A 75 -7.43 -4.51 7.16
C ASN A 75 -6.83 -5.09 5.87
N GLY A 76 -6.35 -6.34 5.94
CA GLY A 76 -5.76 -7.04 4.78
C GLY A 76 -6.71 -7.17 3.59
N THR A 77 -8.00 -7.43 3.83
CA THR A 77 -9.01 -7.51 2.75
C THR A 77 -9.12 -6.20 1.96
N MET A 78 -8.94 -5.05 2.62
CA MET A 78 -8.94 -3.75 1.96
C MET A 78 -7.67 -3.54 1.12
N VAL A 79 -6.52 -4.06 1.57
CA VAL A 79 -5.28 -4.04 0.79
C VAL A 79 -5.47 -4.82 -0.50
N ASP A 80 -5.94 -6.06 -0.41
CA ASP A 80 -6.10 -6.93 -1.59
C ASP A 80 -7.05 -6.29 -2.61
N ARG A 81 -8.24 -5.84 -2.17
CA ARG A 81 -9.24 -5.24 -3.07
C ARG A 81 -8.78 -3.97 -3.77
N LEU A 82 -8.02 -3.10 -3.08
CA LEU A 82 -7.59 -1.82 -3.66
C LEU A 82 -6.28 -1.93 -4.46
N THR A 83 -5.53 -3.03 -4.27
CA THR A 83 -4.30 -3.29 -5.03
C THR A 83 -4.50 -4.22 -6.22
N GLU A 84 -5.64 -4.92 -6.29
CA GLU A 84 -6.03 -5.70 -7.46
C GLU A 84 -6.01 -4.84 -8.74
N PRO A 85 -5.42 -5.34 -9.84
CA PRO A 85 -5.47 -4.66 -11.14
C PRO A 85 -6.92 -4.38 -11.55
N GLY A 86 -7.24 -3.11 -11.82
CA GLY A 86 -8.62 -2.69 -12.14
C GLY A 86 -9.57 -2.60 -10.94
N GLY A 87 -9.14 -2.97 -9.72
CA GLY A 87 -9.96 -2.91 -8.51
C GLY A 87 -10.22 -1.49 -7.99
N CYS A 88 -9.35 -0.53 -8.33
CA CYS A 88 -9.63 0.90 -8.15
C CYS A 88 -8.91 1.77 -9.17
N GLU A 89 -9.58 2.87 -9.56
CA GLU A 89 -9.00 3.94 -10.35
C GLU A 89 -7.95 4.71 -9.54
N LYS A 90 -6.86 5.09 -10.20
CA LYS A 90 -5.76 5.83 -9.61
C LYS A 90 -5.39 6.96 -10.57
N THR A 91 -5.51 8.19 -10.11
CA THR A 91 -5.16 9.38 -10.88
C THR A 91 -3.79 9.89 -10.43
N TYR A 92 -2.94 10.21 -11.39
CA TYR A 92 -1.59 10.71 -11.15
C TYR A 92 -1.39 12.04 -11.86
N GLU A 93 -0.70 12.96 -11.19
CA GLU A 93 -0.13 14.14 -11.81
C GLU A 93 1.32 13.84 -12.21
N VAL A 94 1.64 14.02 -13.48
CA VAL A 94 2.96 13.68 -14.05
C VAL A 94 3.59 14.92 -14.65
N GLU A 95 4.82 15.21 -14.23
CA GLU A 95 5.66 16.26 -14.81
C GLU A 95 6.69 15.63 -15.74
N ILE A 96 6.78 16.14 -16.97
CA ILE A 96 7.74 15.68 -17.98
C ILE A 96 8.64 16.82 -18.45
N ARG A 97 9.83 16.47 -18.96
CA ARG A 97 10.69 17.43 -19.66
C ARG A 97 10.32 17.45 -21.14
N GLY A 98 10.03 18.62 -21.67
CA GLY A 98 9.65 18.81 -23.08
C GLY A 98 8.14 19.03 -23.24
N ARG A 99 7.63 18.77 -24.45
CA ARG A 99 6.20 18.85 -24.76
C ARG A 99 5.69 17.44 -25.04
N ILE A 100 4.53 17.10 -24.50
CA ILE A 100 3.78 15.90 -24.89
C ILE A 100 3.09 16.19 -26.22
N SER A 101 3.17 15.23 -27.14
CA SER A 101 2.34 15.18 -28.33
C SER A 101 1.25 14.12 -28.16
N ASP A 102 0.20 14.19 -28.96
CA ASP A 102 -0.88 13.18 -28.92
C ASP A 102 -0.37 11.77 -29.22
N ASN A 103 0.73 11.65 -29.99
CA ASN A 103 1.37 10.37 -30.29
C ASN A 103 2.09 9.75 -29.07
N ASP A 104 2.38 10.53 -28.02
CA ASP A 104 2.98 10.03 -26.78
C ASP A 104 1.94 9.52 -25.77
N LEU A 105 0.66 9.85 -25.99
CA LEU A 105 -0.47 9.48 -25.14
C LEU A 105 -1.31 8.33 -25.71
N ALA A 106 -1.02 7.90 -26.93
CA ALA A 106 -1.76 6.88 -27.68
C ALA A 106 -1.39 5.43 -27.28
#